data_AF-A0A821MUU9-F1
#
_entry.id   AF-A0A821MUU9-F1
#
_cell.length_a   1.000
_cell.length_b   1.000
_cell.length_c   1.000
_cell.angle_alpha   90.00
_cell.angle_beta   90.00
_cell.angle_gamma   90.00
#
_symmetry.space_group_name_H-M   'P 1'
#
loop_
_entity.id
_entity.type
_entity.pdbx_description
1 polymer ?
#
loop_
_entity_poly.entity_id
_entity_poly.type
_entity_poly.pdbx_seq_one_letter_code
_entity_poly.pdbx_strand_id
1 'polypeptide(L)'
;MSLLHKGVKFETISATLLDFRGDLARRSNQRHISAPAIELPDGTFIYDSFRIAEWLENTYPNAPSLFTGDGKLSCDAWPEHINLGKNYARMIDLGHGASKPEWAVWF
;
A
#
# COMPACT_ATOMS: atom_id res chain seq x y z
N MET A 1 5.10 -2.13 -6.30
CA MET A 1 6.36 -1.35 -6.25
C MET A 1 6.83 -1.04 -4.83
N SER A 2 5.96 -0.68 -3.88
CA SER A 2 6.36 -0.30 -2.51
C SER A 2 7.16 -1.37 -1.75
N LEU A 3 6.81 -2.65 -1.91
CA LEU A 3 7.58 -3.77 -1.32
C LEU A 3 9.02 -3.84 -1.86
N LEU A 4 9.21 -3.61 -3.17
CA LEU A 4 10.54 -3.56 -3.80
C LEU A 4 11.35 -2.36 -3.29
N HIS A 5 10.71 -1.20 -3.18
CA HIS A 5 11.34 0.01 -2.63
C HIS A 5 11.83 -0.18 -1.19
N LYS A 6 11.09 -0.97 -0.40
CA LYS A 6 11.48 -1.36 0.96
C LYS A 6 12.50 -2.50 1.02
N GLY A 7 12.90 -3.09 -0.11
CA GLY A 7 13.82 -4.23 -0.15
C GLY A 7 13.25 -5.50 0.51
N VAL A 8 11.93 -5.60 0.64
CA VAL A 8 11.26 -6.74 1.28
C VAL A 8 11.20 -7.88 0.28
N LYS A 9 11.53 -9.10 0.71
CA LYS A 9 11.32 -10.31 -0.08
C LYS A 9 9.84 -10.69 -0.02
N PHE A 10 9.23 -10.92 -1.17
CA PHE A 10 7.83 -11.33 -1.27
C PHE A 10 7.65 -12.29 -2.44
N GLU A 11 6.58 -13.07 -2.37
CA GLU A 11 6.07 -13.85 -3.49
C GLU A 11 4.86 -13.12 -4.09
N THR A 12 4.69 -13.22 -5.41
CA THR A 12 3.50 -12.67 -6.09
C THR A 12 2.59 -13.82 -6.48
N ILE A 13 1.36 -13.81 -5.95
CA ILE A 13 0.32 -14.76 -6.32
C ILE A 13 -0.69 -14.03 -7.20
N SER A 14 -0.94 -14.56 -8.39
CA SER A 14 -2.02 -14.04 -9.24
C SER A 14 -3.36 -14.46 -8.65
N ALA A 15 -4.23 -13.48 -8.41
CA ALA A 15 -5.57 -13.69 -7.88
C ALA A 15 -6.59 -13.01 -8.78
N THR A 16 -7.70 -13.70 -9.02
CA THR A 16 -8.85 -13.20 -9.75
C THR A 16 -9.86 -12.54 -8.80
N LEU A 17 -10.80 -11.78 -9.35
CA LEU A 17 -11.89 -11.18 -8.56
C LEU A 17 -12.69 -12.23 -7.78
N LEU A 18 -12.83 -13.44 -8.32
CA LEU A 18 -13.56 -14.53 -7.67
C LEU A 18 -12.81 -15.06 -6.44
N ASP A 19 -11.48 -15.10 -6.48
CA ASP A 19 -10.66 -15.55 -5.36
C ASP A 19 -10.88 -14.65 -4.13
N PHE A 20 -10.93 -13.33 -4.34
CA PHE A 20 -11.22 -12.35 -3.28
C PHE A 20 -12.61 -12.51 -2.66
N ARG A 21 -13.60 -12.97 -3.43
CA ARG A 21 -14.97 -13.21 -2.93
C ARG A 21 -15.16 -14.61 -2.36
N GLY A 22 -14.23 -15.52 -2.60
CA GLY A 22 -14.27 -16.91 -2.17
C GLY A 22 -13.19 -17.23 -1.14
N ASP A 23 -12.13 -17.89 -1.60
CA ASP A 23 -11.14 -18.51 -0.73
C ASP A 23 -10.29 -17.51 0.06
N LEU A 24 -9.96 -16.35 -0.53
CA LEU A 24 -9.23 -15.29 0.19
C LEU A 24 -10.08 -14.66 1.29
N ALA A 25 -11.35 -14.35 1.04
CA ALA A 25 -12.25 -13.83 2.08
C ALA A 25 -12.43 -14.84 3.22
N ARG A 26 -12.47 -16.14 2.91
CA ARG A 26 -12.58 -17.21 3.89
C ARG A 26 -11.31 -17.36 4.74
N ARG A 27 -10.13 -17.39 4.10
CA ARG A 27 -8.83 -17.54 4.78
C ARG A 27 -8.47 -16.33 5.63
N SER A 28 -8.73 -15.12 5.12
CA SER A 28 -8.47 -13.88 5.84
C SER A 28 -9.50 -13.58 6.94
N ASN A 29 -10.64 -14.27 6.95
CA ASN A 29 -11.82 -13.91 7.75
C ASN A 29 -12.27 -12.45 7.54
N GLN A 30 -11.97 -11.88 6.37
CA GLN A 30 -12.31 -10.51 6.00
C GLN A 30 -13.24 -10.53 4.78
N ARG A 31 -14.53 -10.25 5.03
CA ARG A 31 -15.59 -10.31 4.01
C ARG A 31 -15.40 -9.37 2.82
N HIS A 32 -14.62 -8.31 3.01
CA HIS A 32 -14.40 -7.24 2.03
C HIS A 32 -12.93 -7.09 1.63
N ILE A 33 -12.14 -8.17 1.75
CA ILE A 33 -10.76 -8.18 1.25
C ILE A 33 -10.74 -7.82 -0.24
N SER A 34 -9.80 -6.96 -0.62
CA SER A 34 -9.65 -6.46 -1.99
C SER A 34 -8.19 -6.51 -2.42
N ALA A 35 -7.97 -6.46 -3.73
CA ALA A 35 -6.63 -6.25 -4.26
C ALA A 35 -6.19 -4.79 -4.08
N PRO A 36 -4.89 -4.51 -3.86
CA PRO A 36 -3.87 -5.48 -3.45
C PRO A 36 -4.05 -5.93 -1.99
N ALA A 37 -3.64 -7.17 -1.70
CA ALA A 37 -3.58 -7.72 -0.34
C ALA A 37 -2.23 -8.42 -0.11
N ILE A 38 -1.77 -8.45 1.13
CA ILE A 38 -0.57 -9.11 1.62
C ILE A 38 -0.98 -10.09 2.70
N GLU A 39 -0.58 -11.35 2.55
CA GLU A 39 -0.58 -12.34 3.62
C GLU A 39 0.77 -12.29 4.33
N LEU A 40 0.75 -12.07 5.64
CA LEU A 40 1.94 -12.05 6.48
C LEU A 40 2.32 -13.48 6.92
N PRO A 41 3.57 -13.72 7.38
CA PRO A 41 4.02 -15.06 7.80
C PRO A 41 3.23 -15.67 8.95
N ASP A 42 2.54 -14.86 9.75
CA ASP A 42 1.66 -15.28 10.84
C ASP A 42 0.23 -15.64 10.37
N GLY A 43 -0.05 -15.55 9.06
CA GLY A 43 -1.36 -15.76 8.45
C GLY A 43 -2.28 -14.54 8.50
N THR A 44 -1.82 -13.40 9.01
CA THR A 44 -2.59 -12.15 9.04
C THR A 44 -2.66 -11.54 7.64
N PHE A 45 -3.83 -11.02 7.25
CA PHE A 45 -4.02 -10.33 5.98
C PHE A 45 -4.12 -8.80 6.16
N ILE A 46 -3.36 -8.09 5.33
CA ILE A 46 -3.43 -6.63 5.17
C ILE A 46 -3.86 -6.34 3.74
N TYR A 47 -4.92 -5.56 3.57
CA TYR A 47 -5.43 -5.11 2.28
C TYR A 47 -5.70 -3.60 2.35
N ASP A 48 -6.09 -3.01 1.22
CA ASP A 48 -6.08 -1.56 0.95
C ASP A 48 -4.65 -1.04 0.72
N SER A 49 -4.43 -0.52 -0.48
CA SER A 49 -3.09 -0.09 -0.93
C SER A 49 -2.48 1.02 -0.06
N PHE A 50 -3.30 1.92 0.48
CA PHE A 50 -2.85 2.98 1.35
C PHE A 50 -2.48 2.41 2.73
N ARG A 51 -3.32 1.54 3.28
CA ARG A 51 -3.03 0.86 4.56
C ARG A 51 -1.78 -0.01 4.47
N ILE A 52 -1.57 -0.68 3.35
CA ILE A 52 -0.34 -1.43 3.07
C ILE A 52 0.87 -0.50 3.07
N ALA A 53 0.79 0.66 2.41
CA ALA A 53 1.89 1.63 2.38
C ALA A 53 2.21 2.17 3.79
N GLU A 54 1.19 2.46 4.60
CA GLU A 54 1.39 2.88 5.99
C GLU A 54 2.02 1.80 6.85
N TRP A 55 1.56 0.55 6.71
CA TRP A 55 2.16 -0.59 7.40
C TRP A 55 3.63 -0.76 7.02
N LEU A 56 3.95 -0.72 5.71
CA LEU A 56 5.33 -0.82 5.22
C LEU A 56 6.24 0.30 5.77
N GLU A 57 5.72 1.51 5.86
CA GLU A 57 6.46 2.65 6.40
C GLU A 57 6.84 2.46 7.87
N ASN A 58 5.91 1.92 8.66
CA ASN A 58 6.12 1.69 10.09
C ASN A 58 6.96 0.43 10.36
N THR A 59 6.76 -0.64 9.59
CA THR A 59 7.42 -1.95 9.80
C THR A 59 8.87 -1.96 9.34
N TYR A 60 9.22 -1.17 8.32
CA TYR A 60 10.57 -1.12 7.75
C TYR A 60 11.15 0.30 7.85
N PRO A 61 11.46 0.78 9.08
CA PRO A 61 11.95 2.14 9.28
C PRO A 61 13.35 2.35 8.70
N ASN A 62 14.15 1.29 8.61
CA ASN A 62 15.52 1.31 8.09
C ASN A 62 15.58 1.19 6.55
N ALA A 63 14.46 1.40 5.86
CA ALA A 63 14.38 1.40 4.42
C ALA A 63 13.86 2.76 3.91
N PRO A 64 14.11 3.11 2.63
CA PRO A 64 13.69 4.40 2.09
C PRO A 64 12.20 4.69 2.28
N SER A 65 11.86 5.93 2.65
CA SER A 65 10.49 6.34 2.94
C SER A 65 9.60 6.35 1.70
N LEU A 66 8.36 5.90 1.87
CA LEU A 66 7.34 5.94 0.82
C LEU A 66 6.65 7.31 0.73
N PHE A 67 6.84 8.20 1.71
CA PHE A 67 6.07 9.44 1.84
C PHE A 67 6.90 10.71 1.72
N THR A 68 8.23 10.67 1.89
CA THR A 68 9.06 11.88 1.73
C THR A 68 9.46 12.16 0.28
N GLY A 69 9.59 11.13 -0.55
CA GLY A 69 10.05 11.25 -1.95
C GLY A 69 11.53 11.65 -2.11
N ASP A 70 12.29 11.80 -1.03
CA ASP A 70 13.71 12.20 -1.05
C ASP A 70 14.69 11.02 -0.99
N GLY A 71 14.17 9.79 -0.95
CA GLY A 71 14.96 8.55 -0.91
C GLY A 71 15.67 8.29 0.42
N LYS A 72 15.48 9.14 1.44
CA LYS A 72 16.05 8.90 2.78
C LYS A 72 15.31 7.79 3.50
N LEU A 73 15.98 7.21 4.49
CA LEU A 73 15.37 6.20 5.36
C LEU A 73 14.19 6.79 6.13
N SER A 74 13.15 5.98 6.33
CA SER A 74 11.98 6.39 7.11
C SER A 74 12.34 6.82 8.54
N CYS A 75 13.33 6.19 9.17
CA CYS A 75 13.80 6.56 10.51
C CYS A 75 14.52 7.91 10.58
N ASP A 76 15.11 8.37 9.47
CA ASP A 76 15.85 9.63 9.40
C ASP A 76 14.95 10.81 8.97
N ALA A 77 13.76 10.49 8.46
CA ALA A 77 12.79 11.47 8.01
C ALA A 77 12.17 12.22 9.19
N TRP A 78 11.99 13.54 9.02
CA TRP A 78 11.26 14.33 9.98
C TRP A 78 9.78 13.92 9.97
N PRO A 79 9.15 13.70 11.15
CA PRO A 79 7.76 13.27 11.23
C PRO A 79 6.79 14.17 10.46
N GLU A 80 7.07 15.48 10.40
CA GLU A 80 6.28 16.46 9.66
C GLU A 80 6.27 16.18 8.15
N HIS A 81 7.41 15.81 7.57
CA HIS A 81 7.51 15.47 6.15
C HIS A 81 6.75 14.18 5.83
N ILE A 82 6.83 13.18 6.72
CA ILE A 82 6.06 11.94 6.59
C ILE A 82 4.57 12.24 6.63
N ASN A 83 4.12 13.02 7.61
CA ASN A 83 2.70 13.38 7.76
C ASN A 83 2.20 14.19 6.56
N LEU A 84 3.00 15.13 6.06
CA LEU A 84 2.67 15.88 4.86
C LEU A 84 2.50 14.96 3.65
N GLY A 85 3.45 14.05 3.43
CA GLY A 85 3.38 13.05 2.36
C GLY A 85 2.16 12.13 2.47
N LYS A 86 1.86 11.65 3.68
CA LYS A 86 0.64 10.86 3.96
C LYS A 86 -0.63 11.64 3.63
N ASN A 87 -0.71 12.91 4.02
CA ASN A 87 -1.87 13.76 3.74
C ASN A 87 -2.07 13.95 2.22
N TYR A 88 -1.00 14.19 1.47
CA TYR A 88 -1.08 14.26 0.01
C TYR A 88 -1.55 12.95 -0.61
N ALA A 89 -0.95 11.83 -0.20
CA ALA A 89 -1.34 10.51 -0.69
C ALA A 89 -2.80 10.17 -0.33
N ARG A 90 -3.28 10.58 0.85
CA ARG A 90 -4.68 10.41 1.26
C ARG A 90 -5.63 11.26 0.43
N MET A 91 -5.26 12.49 0.06
CA MET A 91 -6.07 13.29 -0.85
C MET A 91 -6.25 12.61 -2.22
N ILE A 92 -5.20 11.97 -2.73
CA ILE A 92 -5.26 11.21 -3.99
C ILE A 92 -6.16 9.99 -3.84
N ASP A 93 -6.00 9.22 -2.76
CA ASP A 93 -6.80 8.02 -2.46
C ASP A 93 -8.30 8.33 -2.33
N LEU A 94 -8.65 9.48 -1.74
CA LEU A 94 -10.03 9.96 -1.66
C LEU A 94 -10.59 10.53 -2.98
N GLY A 95 -9.80 10.53 -4.06
CA GLY A 95 -10.19 11.08 -5.36
C GLY A 95 -10.22 12.61 -5.40
N HIS A 96 -9.60 13.28 -4.43
CA HIS A 96 -9.47 14.74 -4.38
C HIS A 96 -8.19 15.26 -5.02
N GLY A 97 -7.29 14.38 -5.41
CA GLY A 97 -6.16 14.73 -6.26
C GLY A 97 -6.64 15.01 -7.68
N ALA A 98 -6.04 16.00 -8.34
CA ALA A 98 -6.36 16.31 -9.72
C ALA A 98 -6.00 15.13 -10.63
N SER A 99 -6.98 14.28 -10.96
CA SER A 99 -6.95 13.56 -12.22
C SER A 99 -7.08 14.63 -13.29
N LYS A 100 -5.97 15.05 -13.88
CA LYS A 100 -6.09 15.81 -15.12
C LYS A 100 -6.86 14.89 -16.09
N PRO A 101 -7.94 15.37 -16.74
CA PRO A 101 -8.80 14.51 -17.57
C PRO A 101 -8.05 13.85 -18.73
N GLU A 102 -6.88 14.37 -19.11
CA GLU A 102 -5.92 13.75 -20.04
C GLU A 102 -5.43 12.35 -19.61
N TRP A 103 -5.55 11.96 -18.33
CA TRP A 103 -5.17 10.63 -17.82
C TRP A 103 -6.35 9.66 -17.71
N ALA A 104 -7.58 10.11 -17.99
CA ALA A 104 -8.81 9.35 -17.84
C ALA A 104 -9.35 8.75 -19.16
N VAL A 105 -8.54 8.71 -20.22
CA VAL A 105 -8.95 8.16 -21.52
C VAL A 105 -8.22 6.87 -21.83
N TRP A 106 -8.70 5.77 -21.25
CA TRP A 106 -8.61 4.43 -21.85
C TRP A 106 -9.89 3.68 -21.48
N PHE A 107 -10.89 3.76 -22.38
CA PHE A 107 -11.93 2.74 -22.53
C PHE A 107 -11.41 1.69 -23.51
#